data_AF-A0A2T6BN47-F1
#
_entry.id   AF-A0A2T6BN47-F1
#
_cell.length_a   1.000
_cell.length_b   1.000
_cell.length_c   1.000
_cell.angle_alpha   90.00
_cell.angle_beta   90.00
_cell.angle_gamma   90.00
#
_symmetry.space_group_name_H-M   'P 1'
#
loop_
_entity.id
_entity.type
_entity.pdbx_description
1 polymer ?
#
loop_
_entity_poly.entity_id
_entity_poly.type
_entity_poly.pdbx_seq_one_letter_code
_entity_poly.pdbx_strand_id
1 'polypeptide(L)' 'MTRFLVFFLMLSAMPAAAHVGHFGELAGHDHWVAGAALGAALAASLWGALKGKKDEQAEPEEQAEEEETA' A
#
# COMPACT_ATOMS: atom_id res chain seq x y z
N MET A 1 -29.79 41.74 -17.16
CA MET A 1 -30.07 41.55 -15.73
C MET A 1 -29.89 40.10 -15.29
N THR A 2 -30.58 39.14 -15.88
CA THR A 2 -30.42 37.69 -15.58
C THR A 2 -29.00 37.14 -15.78
N ARG A 3 -28.27 37.59 -16.80
CA ARG A 3 -26.89 37.15 -17.07
C ARG A 3 -25.90 37.55 -15.97
N PHE A 4 -26.05 38.76 -15.43
CA PHE A 4 -25.23 39.26 -14.32
C PHE A 4 -25.56 38.54 -13.01
N LEU A 5 -26.83 38.20 -12.79
CA LEU A 5 -27.26 37.40 -11.64
C LEU A 5 -26.62 36.00 -11.64
N VAL A 6 -26.63 35.31 -12.78
CA VAL A 6 -26.02 33.98 -12.93
C VAL A 6 -24.50 34.04 -12.70
N PHE A 7 -23.84 35.08 -13.22
CA PHE A 7 -22.41 35.29 -12.99
C PHE A 7 -22.09 35.47 -11.50
N PHE A 8 -22.88 36.27 -10.78
CA PHE A 8 -22.73 36.45 -9.34
C PHE A 8 -23.00 35.17 -8.54
N LEU A 9 -24.02 34.38 -8.92
CA LEU A 9 -24.30 33.10 -8.25
C LEU A 9 -23.15 32.09 -8.40
N MET A 10 -22.53 32.04 -9.58
CA MET A 10 -21.38 31.15 -9.82
C MET A 10 -20.16 31.54 -8.98
N LEU A 11 -19.94 32.84 -8.78
CA LEU A 11 -18.87 33.34 -7.92
C LEU A 11 -19.12 33.10 -6.42
N SER A 12 -20.38 32.88 -6.05
CA SER A 12 -20.82 32.56 -4.67
C SER A 12 -20.77 31.06 -4.35
N ALA A 13 -20.25 30.21 -5.25
CA ALA A 13 -20.07 28.79 -4.99
C ALA A 13 -19.09 28.58 -3.83
N MET A 14 -19.62 28.33 -2.64
CA MET A 14 -18.82 27.97 -1.47
C MET A 14 -18.51 26.46 -1.50
N PRO A 15 -17.34 26.03 -1.01
CA PRO A 15 -17.05 24.61 -0.88
C PRO A 15 -18.10 23.95 0.02
N ALA A 16 -18.77 22.93 -0.52
CA ALA A 16 -19.63 22.07 0.29
C ALA A 16 -18.72 21.26 1.22
N ALA A 17 -18.81 21.51 2.54
CA ALA A 17 -18.13 20.73 3.56
C ALA A 17 -18.77 19.35 3.65
N ALA A 18 -18.51 18.49 2.66
CA ALA A 18 -18.77 17.07 2.78
C ALA A 18 -17.90 16.57 3.94
N HIS A 19 -18.54 16.13 5.02
CA HIS A 19 -17.82 15.57 6.15
C HIS A 19 -16.97 14.39 5.65
N VAL A 20 -15.73 14.26 6.14
CA VAL A 20 -14.79 13.17 5.82
C VAL A 20 -15.32 11.78 6.24
N GLY A 21 -16.54 11.71 6.80
CA GLY A 21 -17.16 10.50 7.32
C GLY A 21 -17.37 9.37 6.30
N HIS A 22 -17.44 9.63 4.99
CA HIS A 22 -17.57 8.56 3.98
C HIS A 22 -16.22 7.98 3.49
N PHE A 23 -15.09 8.63 3.75
CA PHE A 23 -13.77 8.07 3.44
C PHE A 23 -13.29 7.08 4.50
N GLY A 24 -13.84 7.16 5.72
CA GLY A 24 -13.57 6.20 6.79
C GLY A 24 -14.08 4.79 6.48
N GLU A 25 -15.15 4.66 5.69
CA GLU A 25 -15.68 3.35 5.26
C GLU A 25 -14.79 2.67 4.21
N LEU A 26 -14.03 3.43 3.42
CA LEU A 26 -13.07 2.87 2.46
C LEU A 26 -11.84 2.25 3.14
N ALA A 27 -11.46 2.76 4.31
CA ALA A 27 -10.41 2.19 5.16
C ALA A 27 -10.95 1.10 6.10
N GLY A 28 -11.91 0.30 5.62
CA GLY A 28 -12.45 -0.85 6.35
C GLY A 28 -11.38 -1.87 6.76
N HIS A 29 -11.75 -2.76 7.69
CA HIS A 29 -10.86 -3.71 8.38
C HIS A 29 -9.87 -4.44 7.45
N ASP A 30 -10.27 -4.76 6.22
CA ASP A 30 -9.44 -5.45 5.23
C ASP A 30 -8.15 -4.70 4.88
N HIS A 31 -8.14 -3.37 4.89
CA HIS A 31 -6.93 -2.59 4.60
C HIS A 31 -5.91 -2.67 5.74
N TRP A 32 -6.37 -2.64 6.99
CA TRP A 32 -5.50 -2.82 8.15
C TRP A 32 -5.01 -4.27 8.27
N VAL A 33 -5.84 -5.26 7.94
CA VAL A 33 -5.43 -6.67 7.87
C VAL A 33 -4.39 -6.88 6.77
N ALA A 34 -4.58 -6.28 5.59
CA ALA A 34 -3.59 -6.32 4.52
C ALA A 34 -2.26 -5.67 4.95
N GLY A 35 -2.31 -4.50 5.60
CA GLY A 35 -1.13 -3.85 6.16
C GLY A 35 -0.43 -4.71 7.22
N ALA A 36 -1.18 -5.35 8.12
CA ALA A 36 -0.65 -6.24 9.14
C ALA A 36 -0.01 -7.51 8.54
N ALA A 37 -0.66 -8.13 7.55
CA ALA A 37 -0.14 -9.30 6.85
C ALA A 37 1.17 -8.99 6.11
N LEU A 38 1.23 -7.85 5.41
CA LEU A 38 2.45 -7.40 4.73
C LEU A 38 3.57 -7.11 5.73
N GLY A 39 3.26 -6.42 6.83
CA GLY A 39 4.22 -6.17 7.90
C GLY A 39 4.77 -7.47 8.53
N ALA A 40 3.90 -8.45 8.76
CA ALA A 40 4.29 -9.75 9.29
C ALA A 40 5.19 -10.53 8.32
N ALA A 41 4.88 -10.52 7.02
CA ALA A 41 5.69 -11.16 5.99
C ALA A 41 7.10 -10.55 5.91
N LEU A 42 7.21 -9.22 5.97
CA LEU A 42 8.49 -8.51 6.00
C LEU A 42 9.29 -8.81 7.29
N ALA A 43 8.63 -8.85 8.44
CA ALA A 43 9.28 -9.20 9.70
C ALA A 43 9.83 -10.63 9.67
N ALA A 44 9.05 -11.58 9.14
CA ALA A 44 9.45 -12.98 9.00
C ALA A 44 10.64 -13.15 8.03
N SER A 45 10.64 -12.46 6.89
CA SER A 45 11.74 -12.54 5.92
C SER A 45 13.04 -11.97 6.49
N LEU A 46 12.98 -10.82 7.17
CA LEU A 46 14.13 -10.24 7.85
C LEU A 46 14.65 -11.12 8.98
N TRP A 47 13.74 -11.72 9.78
CA TRP A 47 14.12 -12.63 10.84
C TRP A 47 14.80 -13.90 10.29
N GLY A 48 14.24 -14.49 9.23
CA GLY A 48 14.82 -15.62 8.53
C GLY A 48 16.23 -15.33 8.01
N ALA A 49 16.42 -14.19 7.34
CA ALA A 49 17.73 -13.76 6.85
C ALA A 49 18.74 -13.55 7.99
N LEU A 50 18.34 -12.93 9.10
CA LEU A 50 19.21 -12.72 10.25
C LEU A 50 19.57 -14.02 10.98
N LYS A 51 18.64 -14.98 11.04
CA LYS A 51 18.85 -16.30 11.64
C LYS A 51 19.74 -17.17 10.75
N GLY A 52 19.45 -17.22 9.45
CA GLY A 52 20.20 -17.97 8.45
C GLY A 52 21.66 -17.53 8.36
N LYS A 53 21.95 -16.23 8.47
CA LYS A 53 23.34 -15.73 8.54
C LYS A 53 24.16 -16.26 9.72
N LYS A 54 23.53 -16.80 10.76
CA LYS A 54 24.24 -17.43 11.89
C LYS A 54 24.62 -18.88 11.59
N ASP A 55 23.90 -19.54 10.68
CA ASP A 55 24.12 -20.93 10.29
C ASP A 55 24.86 -21.03 8.92
N GLU A 56 24.75 -20.03 8.05
CA GLU A 56 25.34 -19.92 6.69
C GLU A 56 26.80 -19.39 6.70
N GLN A 57 27.51 -19.51 7.83
CA GLN A 57 28.96 -19.36 7.84
C GLN A 57 29.69 -20.70 7.60
N ALA A 58 28.93 -21.76 7.29
CA ALA A 58 29.43 -23.04 6.82
C ALA A 58 28.75 -23.40 5.48
N GLU A 59 29.58 -23.59 4.46
CA GLU A 59 29.32 -24.07 3.07
C GLU A 59 28.91 -23.03 2.00
N PRO A 60 29.81 -22.77 1.03
CA PRO A 60 29.44 -22.31 -0.30
C PRO A 60 29.35 -23.51 -1.24
N GLU A 61 28.17 -23.85 -1.75
CA GLU A 61 28.05 -24.75 -2.91
C GLU A 61 27.17 -24.12 -4.01
N GLU A 62 27.91 -23.55 -4.95
CA GLU A 62 27.72 -23.54 -6.40
C GLU A 62 26.66 -24.52 -6.95
N GLN A 63 25.68 -23.98 -7.69
CA GLN A 63 25.01 -24.66 -8.80
C GLN A 63 24.38 -23.61 -9.74
N ALA A 64 25.19 -23.22 -10.73
CA ALA A 64 24.70 -22.84 -12.06
C ALA A 64 24.49 -24.13 -12.89
N GLU A 65 23.72 -24.02 -13.98
CA GLU A 65 23.19 -25.09 -14.87
C GLU A 65 21.90 -25.72 -14.32
N GLU A 66 20.79 -25.90 -15.05
CA GLU A 66 20.52 -25.99 -16.48
C GLU A 66 18.98 -25.95 -16.66
N GLU A 67 18.42 -25.12 -17.55
CA GLU A 67 17.11 -25.44 -18.15
C GLU A 67 17.02 -24.83 -19.56
N GLU A 68 17.75 -25.46 -20.48
CA GLU A 68 17.39 -25.50 -21.90
C GLU A 68 16.63 -26.82 -22.11
N THR A 69 15.35 -26.78 -22.50
CA THR A 69 14.66 -27.79 -23.36
C THR A 69 13.15 -27.50 -23.48
N ALA A 70 12.73 -27.02 -24.65
CA ALA A 70 11.58 -27.50 -25.46
C ALA A 70 11.16 -26.46 -26.52
#